data_AF-A0A4Q0QE97-F1
#
_entry.id   AF-A0A4Q0QE97-F1
#
_cell.length_a   1.000
_cell.length_b   1.000
_cell.length_c   1.000
_cell.angle_alpha   90.00
_cell.angle_beta   90.00
_cell.angle_gamma   90.00
#
_symmetry.space_group_name_H-M   'P 1'
#
loop_
_entity.id
_entity.type
_entity.pdbx_description
1 polymer ?
#
loop_
_entity_poly.entity_id
_entity_poly.type
_entity_poly.pdbx_seq_one_letter_code
_entity_poly.pdbx_strand_id
1 'polypeptide(L)'
;MSFQVSILKILAGQPEGRASLAVLKDYLAVFYTSGPQWTARMKRLAERAPNLNIFGQGLVAREPGHWIITEKGRAFLALLEQTGRPTSQERALEGTDEKPRASKFPALAPGRQDHSASRRHRRRKRLRTRDGRST
;
A
#
# COMPACT_ATOMS: atom_id res chain seq x y z
N MET A 1 10.96 15.26 12.99
CA MET A 1 9.97 14.57 12.12
C MET A 1 8.73 14.25 12.95
N SER A 2 7.53 14.23 12.35
CA SER A 2 6.31 13.81 13.07
C SER A 2 5.84 12.43 12.62
N PHE A 3 5.92 11.48 13.54
CA PHE A 3 5.54 10.09 13.32
C PHE A 3 4.03 9.93 13.09
N GLN A 4 3.22 10.64 13.88
CA GLN A 4 1.76 10.52 13.82
C GLN A 4 1.17 10.99 12.49
N VAL A 5 1.63 12.15 11.98
CA VAL A 5 1.22 12.64 10.67
C VAL A 5 1.69 11.69 9.56
N SER A 6 2.87 11.07 9.73
CA SER A 6 3.40 10.10 8.76
C SER A 6 2.51 8.87 8.66
N ILE A 7 2.05 8.33 9.79
CA ILE A 7 1.11 7.20 9.80
C ILE A 7 -0.19 7.56 9.09
N LEU A 8 -0.78 8.73 9.40
CA LEU A 8 -1.99 9.19 8.72
C LEU A 8 -1.79 9.25 7.20
N LYS A 9 -0.65 9.80 6.76
CA LYS A 9 -0.36 9.94 5.34
C LYS A 9 -0.15 8.61 4.64
N ILE A 10 0.54 7.66 5.28
CA ILE A 10 0.74 6.30 4.75
C ILE A 10 -0.61 5.61 4.60
N LEU A 11 -1.43 5.60 5.67
CA LEU A 11 -2.73 4.95 5.66
C LEU A 11 -3.66 5.57 4.61
N ALA A 12 -3.69 6.90 4.48
CA ALA A 12 -4.50 7.57 3.46
C ALA A 12 -4.12 7.18 2.03
N GLY A 13 -2.84 6.84 1.78
CA GLY A 13 -2.34 6.37 0.49
C GLY A 13 -2.46 4.86 0.26
N GLN A 14 -2.89 4.08 1.26
CA GLN A 14 -3.12 2.64 1.08
C GLN A 14 -4.47 2.35 0.42
N PRO A 15 -4.59 1.25 -0.33
CA PRO A 15 -5.87 0.70 -0.73
C PRO A 15 -6.76 0.46 0.51
N GLU A 16 -8.02 0.86 0.45
CA GLU A 16 -8.98 0.80 1.58
C GLU A 16 -8.58 1.59 2.84
N GLY A 17 -7.48 2.35 2.82
CA GLY A 17 -7.03 3.09 4.01
C GLY A 17 -6.40 2.25 5.11
N ARG A 18 -6.00 1.01 4.80
CA ARG A 18 -5.55 0.04 5.79
C ARG A 18 -4.13 -0.43 5.51
N ALA A 19 -3.35 -0.61 6.57
CA ALA A 19 -2.00 -1.17 6.50
C ALA A 19 -1.74 -2.11 7.67
N SER A 20 -0.94 -3.15 7.44
CA SER A 20 -0.34 -3.90 8.53
C SER A 20 0.81 -3.12 9.17
N LEU A 21 1.21 -3.49 10.38
CA LEU A 21 2.39 -2.90 11.03
C LEU A 21 3.68 -3.11 10.24
N ALA A 22 3.82 -4.24 9.53
CA ALA A 22 4.98 -4.49 8.68
C ALA A 22 5.05 -3.48 7.53
N VAL A 23 3.94 -3.29 6.81
CA VAL A 23 3.84 -2.31 5.73
C VAL A 23 4.12 -0.90 6.23
N LEU A 24 3.55 -0.50 7.38
CA LEU A 24 3.82 0.80 7.98
C LEU A 24 5.32 1.00 8.26
N LYS A 25 6.01 -0.01 8.79
CA LYS A 25 7.46 0.04 9.04
C LYS A 25 8.26 0.20 7.75
N ASP A 26 7.90 -0.53 6.70
CA ASP A 26 8.60 -0.44 5.41
C ASP A 26 8.48 0.95 4.79
N TYR A 27 7.26 1.52 4.77
CA TYR A 27 7.06 2.90 4.29
C TYR A 27 7.83 3.91 5.12
N LEU A 28 7.82 3.77 6.45
CA LEU A 28 8.57 4.64 7.34
C LEU A 28 10.07 4.55 7.08
N ALA A 29 10.63 3.35 6.88
CA ALA A 29 12.04 3.17 6.56
C ALA A 29 12.43 3.89 5.26
N VAL A 30 11.59 3.79 4.22
CA VAL A 30 11.79 4.54 2.97
C VAL A 30 11.74 6.04 3.25
N PHE A 31 10.77 6.53 4.00
CA PHE A 31 10.63 7.95 4.30
C PHE A 31 11.77 8.53 5.11
N TYR A 32 12.33 7.77 6.05
CA TYR A 32 13.51 8.18 6.82
C TYR A 32 14.79 8.21 5.99
N THR A 33 14.83 7.45 4.88
CA THR A 33 16.00 7.39 3.98
C THR A 33 15.87 8.28 2.74
N SER A 34 14.65 8.77 2.44
CA SER A 34 14.33 9.59 1.25
C SER A 34 14.81 11.05 1.31
N GLY A 35 15.54 11.45 2.35
CA GLY A 35 16.14 12.78 2.47
C GLY A 35 15.26 13.85 3.14
N PRO A 36 15.77 15.10 3.23
CA PRO A 36 15.23 16.12 4.15
C PRO A 36 13.90 16.72 3.69
N GLN A 37 13.56 16.65 2.39
CA GLN A 37 12.34 17.27 1.87
C GLN A 37 11.07 16.65 2.47
N TRP A 38 10.99 15.31 2.49
CA TRP A 38 9.87 14.60 3.11
C TRP A 38 9.77 14.95 4.60
N THR A 39 10.89 14.87 5.31
CA THR A 39 10.96 15.18 6.75
C THR A 39 10.50 16.60 7.05
N ALA A 40 10.90 17.58 6.23
CA ALA A 40 10.48 18.97 6.36
C ALA A 40 8.98 19.17 6.09
N ARG A 41 8.43 18.52 5.05
CA ARG A 41 6.99 18.54 4.76
C ARG A 41 6.16 17.98 5.92
N MET A 42 6.57 16.84 6.48
CA MET A 42 5.90 16.23 7.62
C MET A 42 6.01 17.07 8.89
N LYS A 43 7.14 17.78 9.08
CA LYS A 43 7.32 18.73 10.19
C LYS A 43 6.34 19.91 10.06
N ARG A 44 6.24 20.54 8.89
CA ARG A 44 5.29 21.66 8.64
C ARG A 44 3.83 21.26 8.88
N LEU A 45 3.43 20.05 8.48
CA LEU A 45 2.09 19.55 8.77
C LEU A 45 1.86 19.36 10.28
N ALA A 46 2.86 18.88 11.00
CA ALA A 46 2.76 18.68 12.45
C ALA A 46 2.72 19.98 13.25
N GLU A 47 3.41 21.02 12.79
CA GLU A 47 3.36 22.36 13.40
C GLU A 47 1.95 22.95 13.40
N ARG A 48 1.09 22.55 12.45
CA ARG A 48 -0.32 22.95 12.40
C ARG A 48 -1.24 22.13 13.30
N ALA A 49 -0.76 20.98 13.78
CA ALA A 49 -1.49 20.10 14.67
C ALA A 49 -0.59 19.66 15.85
N PRO A 50 -0.15 20.59 16.70
CA PRO A 50 0.82 20.31 17.77
C PRO A 50 0.30 19.30 18.80
N ASN A 51 -1.02 19.23 18.99
CA ASN A 51 -1.69 18.32 19.92
C ASN A 51 -2.32 17.10 19.20
N LEU A 52 -1.78 16.72 18.04
CA LEU A 52 -2.28 15.56 17.29
C LEU A 52 -2.13 14.29 18.13
N ASN A 53 -3.24 13.58 18.31
CA ASN A 53 -3.29 12.24 18.90
C ASN A 53 -4.18 11.36 18.03
N ILE A 54 -3.58 10.69 17.05
CA ILE A 54 -4.32 9.95 16.02
C ILE A 54 -5.24 8.84 16.57
N PHE A 55 -4.90 8.25 17.72
CA PHE A 55 -5.73 7.24 18.37
C PHE A 55 -6.74 7.86 19.32
N GLY A 56 -6.30 8.77 20.19
CA GLY A 56 -7.17 9.44 21.16
C GLY A 56 -8.25 10.30 20.50
N GLN A 57 -7.99 10.81 19.29
CA GLN A 57 -8.94 11.58 18.51
C GLN A 57 -9.78 10.73 17.55
N GLY A 58 -9.57 9.40 17.49
CA GLY A 58 -10.30 8.48 16.62
C GLY A 58 -10.04 8.69 15.13
N LEU A 59 -8.85 9.20 14.77
CA LEU A 59 -8.44 9.39 13.37
C LEU A 59 -7.95 8.08 12.74
N VAL A 60 -7.44 7.17 13.57
CA VAL A 60 -6.98 5.83 13.19
C VAL A 60 -7.57 4.82 14.15
N ALA A 61 -8.18 3.77 13.60
CA ALA A 61 -8.63 2.59 14.33
C ALA A 61 -7.52 1.51 14.31
N ARG A 62 -7.41 0.77 15.42
CA ARG A 62 -6.53 -0.40 15.53
C ARG A 62 -7.39 -1.65 15.49
N GLU A 63 -7.24 -2.42 14.44
CA GLU A 63 -7.83 -3.74 14.29
C GLU A 63 -6.75 -4.82 14.48
N PRO A 64 -7.13 -6.08 14.75
CA PRO A 64 -6.17 -7.18 14.80
C PRO A 64 -5.33 -7.25 13.52
N GLY A 65 -4.03 -7.00 13.67
CA GLY A 65 -3.05 -7.04 12.58
C GLY A 65 -3.04 -5.84 11.63
N HIS A 66 -4.00 -4.91 11.72
CA HIS A 66 -4.16 -3.81 10.77
C HIS A 66 -4.51 -2.49 11.45
N TRP A 67 -3.99 -1.40 10.90
CA TRP A 67 -4.40 -0.05 11.26
C TRP A 67 -5.19 0.53 10.10
N ILE A 68 -6.25 1.26 10.42
CA ILE A 68 -7.20 1.76 9.43
C ILE A 68 -7.43 3.25 9.69
N ILE A 69 -7.24 4.09 8.67
CA ILE A 69 -7.66 5.48 8.75
C ILE A 69 -9.18 5.57 8.74
N THR A 70 -9.75 6.28 9.70
CA THR A 70 -11.21 6.50 9.75
C THR A 70 -11.60 7.60 8.77
N GLU A 71 -12.90 7.73 8.48
CA GLU A 71 -13.40 8.84 7.67
C GLU A 71 -13.06 10.19 8.30
N LYS A 72 -13.17 10.29 9.64
CA LYS A 72 -12.72 11.45 10.41
C LYS A 72 -11.23 11.72 10.19
N GLY A 73 -10.41 10.68 10.17
CA GLY A 73 -8.97 10.78 9.88
C GLY A 73 -8.69 11.33 8.48
N ARG A 74 -9.42 10.86 7.46
CA ARG A 74 -9.30 11.36 6.07
C ARG A 74 -9.71 12.82 5.97
N ALA A 75 -10.85 13.18 6.54
CA ALA A 75 -11.33 14.56 6.57
C ALA A 75 -10.35 15.49 7.29
N PHE A 76 -9.84 15.06 8.45
CA PHE A 76 -8.82 15.81 9.20
C PHE A 76 -7.54 15.99 8.38
N LEU A 77 -7.05 14.93 7.73
CA LEU A 77 -5.85 15.00 6.90
C LEU A 77 -6.06 15.95 5.71
N ALA A 78 -7.22 15.89 5.06
CA ALA A 78 -7.56 16.80 3.96
C ALA A 78 -7.56 18.27 4.42
N LEU A 79 -8.16 18.58 5.57
CA LEU A 79 -8.13 19.92 6.16
C LEU A 79 -6.69 20.36 6.47
N LEU A 80 -5.90 19.48 7.07
CA LEU A 80 -4.51 19.77 7.43
C LEU A 80 -3.63 20.07 6.20
N GLU A 81 -3.88 19.38 5.08
CA GLU A 81 -3.20 19.59 3.80
C GLU A 81 -3.69 20.86 3.07
N GLN A 82 -4.98 21.22 3.18
CA GLN A 82 -5.55 22.43 2.57
C GLN A 82 -5.05 23.70 3.23
N THR A 83 -5.03 23.73 4.57
CA THR A 83 -4.37 24.80 5.36
C THR A 83 -2.86 24.88 5.07
N GLY A 84 -2.36 23.89 4.32
CA GLY A 84 -0.96 23.70 4.05
C GLY A 84 -0.41 24.01 2.70
N ARG A 85 -1.25 24.27 1.70
CA ARG A 85 -0.79 24.64 0.37
C ARG A 85 -0.03 25.97 0.45
N PRO A 86 1.29 25.98 0.24
CA PRO A 86 1.97 27.24 -0.02
C PRO A 86 1.46 27.75 -1.37
N THR A 87 1.11 29.01 -1.45
CA THR A 87 0.80 29.71 -2.69
C THR A 87 1.96 29.48 -3.68
N SER A 88 1.65 28.81 -4.78
CA SER A 88 2.43 28.68 -6.02
C SER A 88 3.79 27.97 -6.05
N GLN A 89 4.52 27.76 -4.95
CA GLN A 89 5.93 27.31 -5.06
C GLN A 89 6.17 25.78 -5.10
N GLU A 90 5.21 24.94 -4.69
CA GLU A 90 5.41 23.47 -4.63
C GLU A 90 4.90 22.72 -5.89
N ARG A 91 4.23 23.40 -6.83
CA ARG A 91 3.79 22.80 -8.12
C ARG A 91 4.93 22.51 -9.09
N ALA A 92 6.13 23.03 -8.85
CA ALA A 92 7.28 22.87 -9.74
C ALA A 92 7.95 21.48 -9.65
N LEU A 93 7.59 20.62 -8.69
CA LEU A 93 8.14 19.26 -8.57
C LEU A 93 7.21 18.16 -9.14
N GLU A 94 6.01 18.50 -9.63
CA GLU A 94 5.11 17.52 -10.28
C GLU A 94 5.17 17.58 -11.82
N GLY A 95 6.02 18.42 -12.39
CA GLY A 95 6.17 18.57 -13.84
C GLY A 95 7.57 18.23 -14.32
N THR A 96 7.95 16.95 -14.29
CA THR A 96 8.97 16.30 -15.17
C THR A 96 9.30 14.91 -14.62
N ASP A 97 8.47 13.90 -14.91
CA ASP A 97 8.96 12.62 -15.45
C ASP A 97 7.75 11.81 -15.95
N GLU A 98 7.49 11.94 -17.25
CA GLU A 98 6.53 11.12 -17.97
C GLU A 98 7.21 9.80 -18.39
N LYS A 99 6.94 8.70 -17.69
CA LYS A 99 6.68 7.38 -18.31
C LYS A 99 6.07 6.37 -17.32
N PRO A 100 4.99 5.66 -17.68
CA PRO A 100 4.36 4.69 -16.79
C PRO A 100 5.22 3.42 -16.70
N ARG A 101 6.11 3.35 -15.71
CA ARG A 101 6.75 2.08 -15.36
C ARG A 101 5.77 1.28 -14.51
N ALA A 102 5.04 0.40 -15.20
CA ALA A 102 4.13 -0.59 -14.63
C ALA A 102 4.65 -1.10 -13.28
N SER A 103 4.00 -0.66 -12.21
CA SER A 103 4.29 -1.08 -10.85
C SER A 103 3.87 -2.54 -10.71
N LYS A 104 4.83 -3.45 -10.80
CA LYS A 104 4.63 -4.85 -10.39
C LYS A 104 4.59 -4.92 -8.87
N PHE A 105 3.48 -4.49 -8.28
CA PHE A 105 3.09 -4.98 -6.95
C PHE A 105 2.30 -6.28 -7.17
N PRO A 106 2.63 -7.39 -6.49
CA PRO A 106 1.83 -8.60 -6.61
C PRO A 106 0.47 -8.35 -5.95
N ALA A 107 -0.54 -8.07 -6.76
CA ALA A 107 -1.92 -8.19 -6.34
C ALA A 107 -2.17 -9.66 -6.02
N LEU A 108 -2.31 -10.00 -4.73
CA LEU A 108 -2.82 -11.31 -4.33
C LEU A 108 -4.24 -11.44 -4.90
N ALA A 109 -4.38 -12.33 -5.89
CA ALA A 109 -5.67 -12.64 -6.48
C ALA A 109 -6.58 -13.33 -5.43
N PRO A 110 -7.85 -12.91 -5.28
CA PRO A 110 -8.79 -13.63 -4.44
C PRO A 110 -9.12 -14.99 -5.07
N GLY A 111 -9.09 -16.02 -4.23
CA GLY A 111 -9.25 -17.41 -4.61
C GLY A 111 -10.56 -17.69 -5.34
N ARG A 112 -10.46 -18.49 -6.41
CA ARG A 112 -11.62 -19.09 -7.05
C ARG A 112 -11.94 -20.40 -6.35
N GLN A 113 -12.98 -20.40 -5.55
CA GLN A 113 -13.67 -21.61 -5.13
C GLN A 113 -14.83 -21.86 -6.10
N ASP A 114 -14.83 -23.07 -6.65
CA ASP A 114 -15.92 -24.04 -6.57
C ASP A 114 -16.39 -24.67 -7.89
N HIS A 115 -16.88 -25.90 -7.70
CA HIS A 115 -17.73 -26.73 -8.54
C HIS A 115 -17.05 -27.84 -9.36
N SER A 116 -16.69 -28.90 -8.62
CA SER A 116 -17.15 -30.29 -8.81
C SER A 116 -17.68 -30.73 -10.20
N ALA A 117 -17.06 -31.77 -10.77
CA ALA A 117 -17.75 -33.02 -11.18
C ALA A 117 -16.81 -34.02 -11.88
N SER A 118 -16.59 -35.14 -11.20
CA SER A 118 -16.69 -36.52 -11.73
C SER A 118 -16.56 -36.75 -13.24
N ARG A 119 -15.50 -37.48 -13.66
CA ARG A 119 -15.68 -38.78 -14.36
C ARG A 119 -14.36 -39.52 -14.68
N ARG A 120 -14.29 -40.73 -14.12
CA ARG A 120 -13.87 -42.00 -14.74
C ARG A 120 -12.39 -42.22 -15.06
N HIS A 121 -11.76 -42.88 -14.08
CA HIS A 121 -11.14 -44.19 -14.24
C HIS A 121 -11.53 -44.97 -15.53
N ARG A 122 -10.53 -45.21 -16.39
CA ARG A 122 -10.35 -46.41 -17.25
C ARG A 122 -8.89 -46.39 -17.73
N ARG A 123 -7.96 -47.08 -17.08
CA ARG A 123 -7.64 -48.52 -17.20
C ARG A 123 -7.29 -48.95 -18.64
N ARG A 124 -6.00 -49.28 -18.84
CA ARG A 124 -5.34 -50.22 -19.80
C ARG A 124 -4.07 -49.52 -20.33
N LYS A 125 -2.85 -49.79 -19.84
CA LYS A 125 -2.04 -51.02 -19.85
C LYS A 125 -2.07 -51.75 -21.18
N ARG A 126 -0.85 -51.98 -21.73
CA ARG A 126 -0.43 -52.78 -22.91
C ARG A 126 -0.24 -51.91 -24.17
N LEU A 127 0.77 -52.09 -25.02
CA LEU A 127 1.82 -53.12 -25.16
C LEU A 127 2.94 -52.53 -26.04
N ARG A 128 4.14 -53.11 -25.87
CA ARG A 128 5.32 -53.12 -26.73
C ARG A 128 5.06 -52.86 -28.23
N THR A 129 6.04 -52.23 -28.89
CA THR A 129 6.93 -52.78 -29.94
C THR A 129 7.26 -51.71 -30.99
N ARG A 130 8.54 -51.42 -31.21
CA ARG A 130 9.14 -50.91 -32.47
C ARG A 130 10.66 -50.95 -32.24
N ASP A 131 11.39 -51.99 -32.62
CA ASP A 131 11.72 -52.45 -33.97
C ASP A 131 12.46 -51.41 -34.83
N GLY A 132 13.71 -51.77 -35.18
CA GLY A 132 14.52 -51.24 -36.28
C GLY A 132 15.24 -49.91 -36.00
N ARG A 133 16.49 -49.68 -36.43
CA ARG A 133 17.31 -50.38 -37.43
C ARG A 133 18.72 -49.75 -37.43
N SER A 134 19.69 -50.61 -37.74
CA SER A 134 21.06 -50.46 -38.24
C SER A 134 21.48 -49.12 -38.88
N THR A 135 22.73 -48.70 -38.60
CA THR A 135 23.89 -48.80 -39.49
C THR A 135 25.17 -48.82 -38.66
#